data_AF-A0A535Q326-F1
#
_entry.id   AF-A0A535Q326-F1
#
_cell.length_a   1.000
_cell.length_b   1.000
_cell.length_c   1.000
_cell.angle_alpha   90.00
_cell.angle_beta   90.00
_cell.angle_gamma   90.00
#
_symmetry.space_group_name_H-M   'P 1'
#
loop_
_entity.id
_entity.type
_entity.pdbx_description
1 polymer ?
#
loop_
_entity_poly.entity_id
_entity_poly.type
_entity_poly.pdbx_seq_one_letter_code
_entity_poly.pdbx_strand_id
1 'polypeptide(L)'
;PLTWLPGDLAVRLWLFLMQFCIVGSLLIVYRQIGRPSRGELIALGAVLLTFFPLINSAATGAMNAILLLLLTCAWAYWLRHRDVTSGMLAGLAAVMKLFPLALMPYLAWRRHWRLLTALGLTTVAGLALGFVITRVDHNIYYFRDMLPHLAIGTGYRENQSLAGFTARLCNPSTADAGGNAGWCGRLLDWPLVAGVIGLVLYETSRLSRSGLEFALAIAALPLISSVTWSFHLVLLILPITLLIRRLLSGDLSRTAGRWLVVAWLCFSVGPAIHYLLIVHPLARLPGLADLIPFTLTRVLGESYFIGTVVILGSLWDATRRQRRIQQTADVTLAA
;
A
#
# COMPACT_ATOMS: atom_id res chain seq x y z
N PRO A 1 -15.50 8.05 -20.43
CA PRO A 1 -16.93 8.16 -20.02
C PRO A 1 -17.30 9.54 -19.45
N LEU A 2 -16.52 10.11 -18.53
CA LEU A 2 -16.83 11.44 -17.96
C LEU A 2 -16.45 12.63 -18.87
N THR A 3 -15.74 12.36 -19.96
CA THR A 3 -15.26 13.37 -20.94
C THR A 3 -16.39 14.04 -21.72
N TRP A 4 -17.62 13.54 -21.64
CA TRP A 4 -18.80 14.12 -22.27
C TRP A 4 -19.57 15.09 -21.36
N LEU A 5 -19.16 15.21 -20.09
CA LEU A 5 -19.77 16.09 -19.12
C LEU A 5 -18.97 17.40 -19.00
N PRO A 6 -19.59 18.50 -18.54
CA PRO A 6 -18.86 19.69 -18.13
C PRO A 6 -17.77 19.37 -17.10
N GLY A 7 -16.61 20.00 -17.21
CA GLY A 7 -15.44 19.69 -16.39
C GLY A 7 -15.71 19.71 -14.88
N ASP A 8 -16.41 20.73 -14.39
CA ASP A 8 -16.76 20.84 -12.96
C ASP A 8 -17.65 19.70 -12.47
N LEU A 9 -18.60 19.27 -13.30
CA LEU A 9 -19.47 18.14 -12.98
C LEU A 9 -18.68 16.84 -12.97
N ALA A 10 -17.81 16.62 -13.96
CA ALA A 10 -16.95 15.46 -14.04
C ALA A 10 -16.04 15.33 -12.81
N VAL A 11 -15.42 16.43 -12.37
CA VAL A 11 -14.57 16.47 -11.16
C VAL A 11 -15.39 16.14 -9.91
N ARG A 12 -16.57 16.75 -9.72
CA ARG A 12 -17.44 16.49 -8.57
C ARG A 12 -17.87 15.03 -8.52
N LEU A 13 -18.34 14.48 -9.65
CA LEU A 13 -18.74 13.07 -9.74
C LEU A 13 -17.57 12.13 -9.44
N TRP A 14 -16.38 12.44 -9.95
CA TRP A 14 -15.18 11.66 -9.67
C TRP A 14 -14.82 11.69 -8.18
N LEU A 15 -14.84 12.85 -7.54
CA LEU A 15 -14.59 12.97 -6.10
C LEU A 15 -15.65 12.22 -5.29
N PHE A 16 -16.93 12.30 -5.64
CA PHE A 16 -17.98 11.50 -4.99
C PHE A 16 -17.76 10.00 -5.16
N LEU A 17 -17.35 9.54 -6.34
CA LEU A 17 -17.00 8.15 -6.58
C LEU A 17 -15.84 7.70 -5.69
N MET A 18 -14.79 8.53 -5.56
CA MET A 18 -13.66 8.23 -4.68
C MET A 18 -14.12 8.06 -3.22
N GLN A 19 -14.93 9.00 -2.72
CA GLN A 19 -15.44 8.90 -1.34
C GLN A 19 -16.35 7.69 -1.15
N PHE A 20 -17.19 7.38 -2.13
CA PHE A 20 -18.00 6.17 -2.13
C PHE A 20 -17.13 4.91 -2.06
N CYS A 21 -16.04 4.83 -2.82
CA CYS A 21 -15.13 3.70 -2.77
C CYS A 21 -14.44 3.53 -1.41
N ILE A 22 -14.04 4.63 -0.76
CA ILE A 22 -13.41 4.58 0.57
C ILE A 22 -14.41 4.13 1.63
N VAL A 23 -15.59 4.77 1.69
CA VAL A 23 -16.66 4.41 2.63
C VAL A 23 -17.12 2.98 2.38
N GLY A 24 -17.33 2.60 1.11
CA GLY A 24 -17.68 1.24 0.71
C GLY A 24 -16.67 0.20 1.19
N SER A 25 -15.37 0.52 1.09
CA SER A 25 -14.30 -0.35 1.60
C SER A 25 -14.41 -0.56 3.11
N LEU A 26 -14.56 0.52 3.88
CA LEU A 26 -14.72 0.45 5.34
C LEU A 26 -15.97 -0.34 5.75
N LEU A 27 -17.09 -0.12 5.07
CA LEU A 27 -18.33 -0.88 5.29
C LEU A 27 -18.14 -2.37 5.03
N ILE A 28 -17.42 -2.74 3.96
CA ILE A 28 -17.11 -4.13 3.65
C ILE A 28 -16.21 -4.75 4.72
N VAL A 29 -15.19 -4.02 5.20
CA VAL A 29 -14.31 -4.47 6.28
C VAL A 29 -15.11 -4.78 7.54
N TYR A 30 -15.89 -3.82 8.04
CA TYR A 30 -16.71 -4.00 9.24
C TYR A 30 -17.85 -5.00 9.08
N ARG A 31 -18.28 -5.29 7.84
CA ARG A 31 -19.18 -6.41 7.57
C ARG A 31 -18.51 -7.77 7.79
N GLN A 32 -17.19 -7.90 7.63
CA GLN A 32 -16.49 -9.16 7.90
C GLN A 32 -16.00 -9.28 9.34
N ILE A 33 -15.59 -8.17 9.99
CA ILE A 33 -14.99 -8.18 11.34
C ILE A 33 -15.93 -7.75 12.47
N GLY A 34 -17.22 -7.54 12.18
CA GLY A 34 -18.23 -7.10 13.15
C GLY A 34 -18.35 -5.57 13.26
N ARG A 35 -19.38 -5.07 13.96
CA ARG A 35 -19.71 -3.64 14.04
C ARG A 35 -18.58 -2.83 14.72
N PRO A 36 -18.29 -1.61 14.25
CA PRO A 36 -17.29 -0.75 14.90
C PRO A 36 -17.79 -0.27 16.25
N SER A 37 -16.90 -0.25 17.23
CA SER A 37 -17.05 0.45 18.50
C SER A 37 -16.88 1.97 18.32
N ARG A 38 -17.31 2.75 19.32
CA ARG A 38 -17.13 4.22 19.30
C ARG A 38 -15.66 4.62 19.21
N GLY A 39 -14.78 3.91 19.92
CA GLY A 39 -13.34 4.16 19.87
C GLY A 39 -12.75 3.93 18.49
N GLU A 40 -13.20 2.90 17.78
CA GLU A 40 -12.76 2.63 16.40
C GLU A 40 -13.23 3.71 15.43
N LEU A 41 -14.47 4.18 15.57
CA LEU A 41 -14.99 5.27 14.73
C LEU A 41 -14.20 6.57 14.94
N ILE A 42 -13.87 6.91 16.19
CA ILE A 42 -13.06 8.09 16.52
C ILE A 42 -11.65 7.94 15.93
N ALA A 43 -11.00 6.78 16.14
CA ALA A 43 -9.66 6.52 15.62
C ALA A 43 -9.63 6.57 14.09
N LEU A 44 -10.60 5.94 13.42
CA LEU A 44 -10.72 5.99 11.96
C LEU A 44 -11.02 7.40 11.45
N GLY A 45 -11.91 8.14 12.13
CA GLY A 45 -12.18 9.54 11.79
C GLY A 45 -10.90 10.38 11.86
N ALA A 46 -10.14 10.26 12.95
CA ALA A 46 -8.87 10.94 13.12
C ALA A 46 -7.87 10.55 12.02
N VAL A 47 -7.71 9.25 11.72
CA VAL A 47 -6.85 8.79 10.65
C VAL A 47 -7.31 9.38 9.31
N LEU A 48 -8.55 9.14 8.88
CA LEU A 48 -9.02 9.55 7.55
C LEU A 48 -8.96 11.06 7.32
N LEU A 49 -9.24 11.87 8.35
CA LEU A 49 -9.16 13.33 8.26
C LEU A 49 -7.74 13.88 8.20
N THR A 50 -6.76 13.13 8.72
CA THR A 50 -5.35 13.56 8.81
C THR A 50 -4.42 12.76 7.89
N PHE A 51 -4.93 11.76 7.16
CA PHE A 51 -4.15 10.88 6.31
C PHE A 51 -3.81 11.58 5.00
N PHE A 52 -2.61 12.18 4.93
CA PHE A 52 -2.15 12.90 3.74
C PHE A 52 -2.22 12.08 2.43
N PRO A 53 -1.96 10.77 2.40
CA PRO A 53 -2.14 9.99 1.18
C PRO A 53 -3.55 10.08 0.60
N LEU A 54 -4.57 10.16 1.45
CA LEU A 54 -5.95 10.33 1.03
C LEU A 54 -6.20 11.75 0.48
N ILE A 55 -5.67 12.77 1.15
CA ILE A 55 -5.73 14.17 0.69
C ILE A 55 -5.07 14.29 -0.69
N ASN A 56 -3.84 13.77 -0.85
CA ASN A 56 -3.11 13.77 -2.11
C ASN A 56 -3.84 12.99 -3.19
N SER A 57 -4.48 11.87 -2.85
CA SER A 57 -5.27 11.11 -3.82
C SER A 57 -6.47 11.91 -4.32
N ALA A 58 -7.17 12.63 -3.44
CA ALA A 58 -8.29 13.51 -3.83
C ALA A 58 -7.81 14.69 -4.67
N ALA A 59 -6.71 15.35 -4.26
CA ALA A 59 -6.14 16.50 -4.96
C ALA A 59 -5.66 16.14 -6.38
N THR A 60 -5.12 14.93 -6.57
CA THR A 60 -4.64 14.44 -7.88
C THR A 60 -5.71 13.71 -8.69
N GLY A 61 -6.91 13.51 -8.13
CA GLY A 61 -7.95 12.70 -8.77
C GLY A 61 -7.51 11.24 -9.02
N ALA A 62 -6.59 10.70 -8.22
CA ALA A 62 -6.02 9.39 -8.48
C ALA A 62 -7.02 8.25 -8.22
N MET A 63 -7.03 7.25 -9.11
CA MET A 63 -7.95 6.10 -9.07
C MET A 63 -7.74 5.12 -7.90
N ASN A 64 -6.80 5.36 -6.98
CA ASN A 64 -6.41 4.38 -5.96
C ASN A 64 -7.53 4.04 -4.97
N ALA A 65 -8.54 4.91 -4.80
CA ALA A 65 -9.74 4.60 -4.03
C ALA A 65 -10.53 3.43 -4.65
N ILE A 66 -10.60 3.35 -5.99
CA ILE A 66 -11.23 2.24 -6.70
C ILE A 66 -10.43 0.96 -6.48
N LEU A 67 -9.10 1.04 -6.55
CA LEU A 67 -8.22 -0.11 -6.28
C LEU A 67 -8.37 -0.60 -4.83
N LEU A 68 -8.47 0.32 -3.87
CA LEU A 68 -8.75 -0.03 -2.47
C LEU A 68 -10.06 -0.80 -2.36
N LEU A 69 -11.14 -0.35 -3.02
CA LEU A 69 -12.43 -1.04 -3.00
C LEU A 69 -12.33 -2.43 -3.63
N LEU A 70 -11.71 -2.55 -4.80
CA LEU A 70 -11.53 -3.84 -5.49
C LEU A 70 -10.74 -4.84 -4.66
N LEU A 71 -9.61 -4.41 -4.08
CA LEU A 71 -8.78 -5.26 -3.23
C LEU A 71 -9.46 -5.59 -1.89
N THR A 72 -10.26 -4.68 -1.34
CA THR A 72 -11.07 -4.93 -0.14
C THR A 72 -12.19 -5.94 -0.41
N CYS A 73 -12.86 -5.83 -1.56
CA CYS A 73 -13.81 -6.85 -2.02
C CYS A 73 -13.11 -8.20 -2.24
N ALA A 74 -11.94 -8.20 -2.89
CA ALA A 74 -11.15 -9.41 -3.11
C ALA A 74 -10.78 -10.08 -1.78
N TRP A 75 -10.34 -9.30 -0.80
CA TRP A 75 -10.08 -9.74 0.57
C TRP A 75 -11.34 -10.34 1.23
N ALA A 76 -12.49 -9.68 1.15
CA ALA A 76 -13.74 -10.16 1.73
C ALA A 76 -14.23 -11.47 1.09
N TYR A 77 -14.09 -11.61 -0.23
CA TYR A 77 -14.41 -12.87 -0.92
C TYR A 77 -13.41 -13.98 -0.62
N TRP A 78 -12.13 -13.63 -0.44
CA TRP A 78 -11.10 -14.56 -0.01
C TRP A 78 -11.39 -15.13 1.39
N LEU A 79 -11.83 -14.29 2.34
CA LEU A 79 -12.28 -14.73 3.66
C LEU A 79 -13.46 -15.72 3.58
N ARG A 80 -14.33 -15.56 2.57
CA ARG A 80 -15.51 -16.42 2.35
C ARG A 80 -15.23 -17.63 1.46
N HIS A 81 -13.97 -17.97 1.23
CA HIS A 81 -13.56 -19.08 0.36
C HIS A 81 -14.02 -18.98 -1.10
N ARG A 82 -14.39 -17.78 -1.57
CA ARG A 82 -14.79 -17.53 -2.97
C ARG A 82 -13.58 -17.09 -3.80
N ASP A 83 -12.68 -18.04 -4.02
CA ASP A 83 -11.37 -17.80 -4.64
C ASP A 83 -11.44 -17.21 -6.05
N VAL A 84 -12.38 -17.68 -6.88
CA VAL A 84 -12.53 -17.19 -8.26
C VAL A 84 -12.93 -15.70 -8.27
N THR A 85 -13.97 -15.32 -7.51
CA THR A 85 -14.41 -13.91 -7.43
C THR A 85 -13.33 -13.02 -6.83
N SER A 86 -12.62 -13.51 -5.81
CA SER A 86 -11.47 -12.80 -5.23
C SER A 86 -10.39 -12.54 -6.28
N GLY A 87 -10.03 -13.58 -7.05
CA GLY A 87 -9.06 -13.49 -8.12
C GLY A 87 -9.49 -12.53 -9.24
N MET A 88 -10.75 -12.59 -9.68
CA MET A 88 -11.29 -11.66 -10.69
C MET A 88 -11.17 -10.20 -10.25
N LEU A 89 -11.52 -9.89 -8.99
CA LEU A 89 -11.45 -8.52 -8.47
C LEU A 89 -9.99 -8.04 -8.33
N ALA A 90 -9.09 -8.91 -7.87
CA ALA A 90 -7.65 -8.61 -7.83
C ALA A 90 -7.07 -8.43 -9.24
N GLY A 91 -7.53 -9.23 -10.21
CA GLY A 91 -7.14 -9.13 -11.61
C GLY A 91 -7.64 -7.84 -12.25
N LEU A 92 -8.86 -7.40 -11.95
CA LEU A 92 -9.40 -6.11 -12.39
C LEU A 92 -8.60 -4.94 -11.78
N ALA A 93 -8.22 -5.02 -10.52
CA ALA A 93 -7.31 -4.04 -9.92
C ALA A 93 -5.94 -4.03 -10.61
N ALA A 94 -5.43 -5.21 -11.00
CA ALA A 94 -4.17 -5.35 -11.72
C ALA A 94 -4.19 -4.76 -13.15
N VAL A 95 -5.35 -4.77 -13.82
CA VAL A 95 -5.53 -4.08 -15.11
C VAL A 95 -5.42 -2.57 -14.95
N MET A 96 -5.94 -2.03 -13.84
CA MET A 96 -5.88 -0.58 -13.57
C MET A 96 -4.47 -0.11 -13.18
N LYS A 97 -3.76 -0.90 -12.38
CA LYS A 97 -2.33 -0.72 -12.09
C LYS A 97 -1.67 -2.06 -11.91
N LEU A 98 -0.44 -2.23 -12.40
CA LEU A 98 0.24 -3.53 -12.42
C LEU A 98 0.67 -4.07 -11.04
N PHE A 99 0.82 -3.22 -10.02
CA PHE A 99 1.40 -3.63 -8.74
C PHE A 99 0.64 -4.78 -8.01
N PRO A 100 -0.69 -4.97 -8.09
CA PRO A 100 -1.37 -6.14 -7.51
C PRO A 100 -0.93 -7.47 -8.13
N LEU A 101 -0.31 -7.48 -9.32
CA LEU A 101 0.30 -8.70 -9.88
C LEU A 101 1.42 -9.25 -9.00
N ALA A 102 2.03 -8.42 -8.14
CA ALA A 102 2.99 -8.89 -7.15
C ALA A 102 2.36 -9.83 -6.09
N LEU A 103 1.02 -9.97 -6.06
CA LEU A 103 0.35 -11.01 -5.29
C LEU A 103 0.47 -12.40 -5.94
N MET A 104 0.78 -12.53 -7.23
CA MET A 104 0.81 -13.82 -7.94
C MET A 104 1.83 -14.81 -7.35
N PRO A 105 3.09 -14.45 -7.04
CA PRO A 105 4.03 -15.36 -6.37
C PRO A 105 3.50 -15.86 -5.03
N TYR A 106 2.86 -14.97 -4.25
CA TYR A 106 2.19 -15.31 -3.00
C TYR A 106 1.07 -16.33 -3.19
N LEU A 107 0.20 -16.12 -4.18
CA LEU A 107 -0.92 -17.02 -4.47
C LEU A 107 -0.47 -18.38 -5.02
N ALA A 108 0.58 -18.39 -5.84
CA ALA A 108 1.21 -19.61 -6.37
C ALA A 108 1.82 -20.43 -5.24
N TRP A 109 2.60 -19.80 -4.35
CA TRP A 109 3.20 -20.44 -3.18
C TRP A 109 2.16 -21.10 -2.28
N ARG A 110 1.03 -20.40 -2.05
CA ARG A 110 -0.11 -20.90 -1.27
C ARG A 110 -0.93 -21.98 -1.97
N ARG A 111 -0.62 -22.31 -3.22
CA ARG A 111 -1.41 -23.21 -4.08
C ARG A 111 -2.87 -22.76 -4.23
N HIS A 112 -3.13 -21.46 -4.15
CA HIS A 112 -4.46 -20.89 -4.43
C HIS A 112 -4.69 -20.78 -5.95
N TRP A 113 -4.56 -21.91 -6.65
CA TRP A 113 -4.57 -21.97 -8.11
C TRP A 113 -5.82 -21.37 -8.72
N ARG A 114 -7.00 -21.60 -8.14
CA ARG A 114 -8.27 -21.02 -8.61
C ARG A 114 -8.29 -19.50 -8.57
N LEU A 115 -7.70 -18.91 -7.53
CA LEU A 115 -7.59 -17.47 -7.38
C LEU A 115 -6.55 -16.93 -8.36
N LEU A 116 -5.38 -17.58 -8.43
CA LEU A 116 -4.29 -17.22 -9.34
C LEU A 116 -4.73 -17.25 -10.80
N THR A 117 -5.44 -18.30 -11.24
CA THR A 117 -5.95 -18.41 -12.61
C THR A 117 -7.01 -17.36 -12.90
N ALA A 118 -7.94 -17.11 -11.97
CA ALA A 118 -8.95 -16.06 -12.14
C ALA A 118 -8.33 -14.66 -12.23
N LEU A 119 -7.31 -14.38 -11.41
CA LEU A 119 -6.52 -13.15 -11.46
C LEU A 119 -5.84 -13.02 -12.82
N GLY A 120 -5.07 -14.03 -13.23
CA GLY A 120 -4.36 -14.03 -14.51
C GLY A 120 -5.29 -13.89 -15.71
N LEU A 121 -6.37 -14.67 -15.77
CA LEU A 121 -7.35 -14.59 -16.87
C LEU A 121 -8.04 -13.22 -16.92
N THR A 122 -8.42 -12.65 -15.78
CA THR A 122 -9.06 -11.34 -15.75
C THR A 122 -8.08 -10.23 -16.17
N THR A 123 -6.82 -10.33 -15.75
CA THR A 123 -5.77 -9.40 -16.20
C THR A 123 -5.54 -9.52 -17.70
N VAL A 124 -5.34 -10.73 -18.23
CA VAL A 124 -5.13 -10.95 -19.66
C VAL A 124 -6.34 -10.49 -20.48
N ALA A 125 -7.56 -10.81 -20.05
CA ALA A 125 -8.78 -10.35 -20.71
C ALA A 125 -8.92 -8.83 -20.68
N GLY A 126 -8.62 -8.19 -19.55
CA GLY A 126 -8.64 -6.73 -19.43
C GLY A 126 -7.58 -6.03 -20.27
N LEU A 127 -6.37 -6.59 -20.35
CA LEU A 127 -5.32 -6.11 -21.23
C LEU A 127 -5.73 -6.27 -22.70
N ALA A 128 -6.23 -7.44 -23.10
CA ALA A 128 -6.73 -7.69 -24.45
C ALA A 128 -7.85 -6.71 -24.84
N LEU A 129 -8.79 -6.46 -23.92
CA LEU A 129 -9.82 -5.44 -24.10
C LEU A 129 -9.21 -4.04 -24.26
N GLY A 130 -8.17 -3.72 -23.47
CA GLY A 130 -7.38 -2.50 -23.63
C GLY A 130 -6.79 -2.35 -25.03
N PHE A 131 -6.16 -3.41 -25.57
CA PHE A 131 -5.63 -3.45 -26.93
C PHE A 131 -6.70 -3.30 -28.02
N VAL A 132 -7.93 -3.76 -27.79
CA VAL A 132 -9.04 -3.63 -28.74
C VAL A 132 -9.63 -2.21 -28.70
N ILE A 133 -9.79 -1.63 -27.51
CA ILE A 133 -10.41 -0.31 -27.34
C ILE A 133 -9.44 0.82 -27.70
N THR A 134 -8.16 0.66 -27.37
CA THR A 134 -7.13 1.67 -27.60
C THR A 134 -6.31 1.34 -28.84
N ARG A 135 -5.71 2.36 -29.47
CA ARG A 135 -4.87 2.13 -30.66
C ARG A 135 -3.67 1.24 -30.32
N VAL A 136 -3.36 0.30 -31.21
CA VAL A 136 -2.23 -0.65 -31.05
C VAL A 136 -0.92 0.08 -30.78
N ASP A 137 -0.65 1.19 -31.47
CA ASP A 137 0.57 2.00 -31.30
C ASP A 137 0.74 2.52 -29.87
N HIS A 138 -0.35 2.94 -29.21
CA HIS A 138 -0.29 3.41 -27.82
C HIS A 138 0.07 2.28 -26.84
N ASN A 139 -0.45 1.07 -27.09
CA ASN A 139 -0.11 -0.08 -26.26
C ASN A 139 1.35 -0.50 -26.47
N ILE A 140 1.82 -0.54 -27.72
CA ILE A 140 3.22 -0.86 -28.03
C ILE A 140 4.14 0.16 -27.35
N TYR A 141 3.84 1.45 -27.46
CA TYR A 141 4.58 2.51 -26.78
C TYR A 141 4.58 2.33 -25.25
N TYR A 142 3.42 1.98 -24.66
CA TYR A 142 3.34 1.74 -23.23
C TYR A 142 4.28 0.60 -22.78
N PHE A 143 4.23 -0.55 -23.46
CA PHE A 143 5.04 -1.71 -23.07
C PHE A 143 6.53 -1.57 -23.43
N ARG A 144 6.85 -0.87 -24.51
CA ARG A 144 8.22 -0.69 -24.99
C ARG A 144 8.97 0.42 -24.27
N ASP A 145 8.30 1.54 -24.01
CA ASP A 145 8.97 2.77 -23.56
C ASP A 145 8.57 3.13 -22.13
N MET A 146 7.27 3.16 -21.81
CA MET A 146 6.79 3.61 -20.50
C MET A 146 7.01 2.58 -19.39
N LEU A 147 6.66 1.32 -19.62
CA LEU A 147 6.76 0.28 -18.60
C LEU A 147 8.22 0.05 -18.14
N PRO A 148 9.23 -0.06 -19.04
CA PRO A 148 10.62 -0.17 -18.61
C PRO A 148 11.10 1.07 -17.85
N HIS A 149 10.69 2.27 -18.27
CA HIS A 149 11.02 3.50 -17.56
C HIS A 149 10.47 3.51 -16.12
N LEU A 150 9.22 3.07 -15.92
CA LEU A 150 8.62 2.92 -14.60
C LEU A 150 9.27 1.79 -13.79
N ALA A 151 9.65 0.67 -14.43
CA ALA A 151 10.24 -0.49 -13.77
C ALA A 151 11.63 -0.22 -13.18
N ILE A 152 12.39 0.71 -13.78
CA ILE A 152 13.70 1.13 -13.25
C ILE A 152 13.58 1.91 -11.93
N GLY A 153 12.40 2.47 -11.64
CA GLY A 153 12.15 3.26 -10.44
C GLY A 153 12.80 4.65 -10.49
N THR A 154 12.48 5.46 -9.49
CA THR A 154 13.05 6.81 -9.36
C THR A 154 13.34 7.19 -7.91
N GLY A 155 14.42 7.94 -7.67
CA GLY A 155 14.72 8.53 -6.37
C GLY A 155 13.88 9.76 -6.03
N TYR A 156 13.01 10.23 -6.93
CA TYR A 156 12.19 11.41 -6.69
C TYR A 156 11.41 11.31 -5.36
N ARG A 157 11.36 12.41 -4.60
CA ARG A 157 10.88 12.43 -3.20
C ARG A 157 9.53 11.78 -2.96
N GLU A 158 8.61 11.89 -3.90
CA GLU A 158 7.28 11.31 -3.75
C GLU A 158 7.28 9.78 -3.89
N ASN A 159 8.35 9.17 -4.43
CA ASN A 159 8.47 7.73 -4.51
C ASN A 159 8.86 7.14 -3.15
N GLN A 160 7.91 6.50 -2.49
CA GLN A 160 7.98 5.92 -1.15
C GLN A 160 8.13 4.39 -1.17
N SER A 161 8.60 3.85 -2.29
CA SER A 161 9.02 2.45 -2.41
C SER A 161 10.42 2.20 -1.86
N LEU A 162 10.82 0.93 -1.75
CA LEU A 162 12.22 0.56 -1.47
C LEU A 162 13.17 1.08 -2.55
N ALA A 163 12.77 1.04 -3.82
CA ALA A 163 13.56 1.58 -4.92
C ALA A 163 13.80 3.10 -4.75
N GLY A 164 12.78 3.86 -4.36
CA GLY A 164 12.91 5.30 -4.09
C GLY A 164 13.76 5.59 -2.86
N PHE A 165 13.53 4.87 -1.76
CA PHE A 165 14.28 5.02 -0.52
C PHE A 165 15.78 4.75 -0.71
N THR A 166 16.13 3.61 -1.32
CA THR A 166 17.52 3.20 -1.57
C THR A 166 18.22 4.10 -2.59
N ALA A 167 17.52 4.60 -3.61
CA ALA A 167 18.04 5.62 -4.52
C ALA A 167 18.48 6.87 -3.78
N ARG A 168 17.65 7.39 -2.88
CA ARG A 168 17.97 8.59 -2.10
C ARG A 168 18.97 8.32 -0.98
N LEU A 169 19.07 7.08 -0.50
CA LEU A 169 20.11 6.67 0.45
C LEU A 169 21.50 6.70 -0.21
N CYS A 170 21.60 6.20 -1.44
CA CYS A 170 22.84 6.20 -2.22
C CYS A 170 23.17 7.57 -2.83
N ASN A 171 22.17 8.31 -3.29
CA ASN A 171 22.33 9.63 -3.88
C ASN A 171 21.18 10.56 -3.45
N PRO A 172 21.36 11.34 -2.37
CA PRO A 172 20.33 12.24 -1.85
C PRO A 172 19.80 13.28 -2.84
N SER A 173 20.61 13.69 -3.84
CA SER A 173 20.19 14.68 -4.86
C SER A 173 19.03 14.19 -5.74
N THR A 174 18.83 12.87 -5.83
CA THR A 174 17.73 12.28 -6.61
C THR A 174 16.35 12.62 -6.04
N ALA A 175 16.26 13.06 -4.79
CA ALA A 175 15.01 13.50 -4.18
C ALA A 175 14.37 14.68 -4.94
N ASP A 176 15.20 15.58 -5.47
CA ASP A 176 14.80 16.77 -6.23
C ASP A 176 14.94 16.56 -7.73
N ALA A 177 16.10 16.07 -8.18
CA ALA A 177 16.42 15.91 -9.59
C ALA A 177 15.65 14.74 -10.25
N GLY A 178 15.08 13.84 -9.45
CA GLY A 178 14.58 12.57 -9.93
C GLY A 178 15.71 11.67 -10.42
N GLY A 179 15.44 10.86 -11.44
CA GLY A 179 16.39 9.88 -11.97
C GLY A 179 16.40 8.57 -11.18
N ASN A 180 17.22 7.62 -11.63
CA ASN A 180 17.32 6.27 -11.05
C ASN A 180 18.46 6.16 -10.04
N ALA A 181 18.43 5.07 -9.28
CA ALA A 181 19.34 4.80 -8.16
C ALA A 181 20.78 4.41 -8.54
N GLY A 182 21.06 4.26 -9.84
CA GLY A 182 22.26 3.56 -10.33
C GLY A 182 22.39 2.15 -9.76
N TRP A 183 23.62 1.61 -9.75
CA TRP A 183 23.89 0.28 -9.19
C TRP A 183 23.82 0.23 -7.67
N CYS A 184 24.24 1.29 -6.97
CA CYS A 184 24.23 1.33 -5.50
C CYS A 184 22.81 1.07 -4.96
N GLY A 185 21.81 1.83 -5.42
CA GLY A 185 20.46 1.63 -4.89
C GLY A 185 19.84 0.32 -5.35
N ARG A 186 20.12 -0.18 -6.56
CA ARG A 186 19.64 -1.51 -6.99
C ARG A 186 20.19 -2.66 -6.16
N LEU A 187 21.48 -2.59 -5.80
CA LEU A 187 22.14 -3.59 -4.95
C LEU A 187 21.56 -3.63 -3.52
N LEU A 188 20.98 -2.52 -3.05
CA LEU A 188 20.25 -2.46 -1.78
C LEU A 188 18.77 -2.84 -1.95
N ASP A 189 18.12 -2.33 -3.00
CA ASP A 189 16.69 -2.50 -3.28
C ASP A 189 16.33 -3.97 -3.51
N TRP A 190 17.02 -4.65 -4.43
CA TRP A 190 16.62 -6.01 -4.83
C TRP A 190 16.66 -7.01 -3.66
N PRO A 191 17.71 -7.06 -2.81
CA PRO A 191 17.70 -7.92 -1.64
C PRO A 191 16.61 -7.53 -0.62
N LEU A 192 16.33 -6.24 -0.44
CA LEU A 192 15.28 -5.79 0.48
C LEU A 192 13.89 -6.17 -0.04
N VAL A 193 13.62 -5.99 -1.33
CA VAL A 193 12.37 -6.41 -1.98
C VAL A 193 12.23 -7.93 -1.88
N ALA A 194 13.28 -8.69 -2.19
CA ALA A 194 13.29 -10.15 -2.03
C ALA A 194 13.04 -10.55 -0.57
N GLY A 195 13.60 -9.82 0.40
CA GLY A 195 13.35 -10.01 1.83
C GLY A 195 11.90 -9.76 2.24
N VAL A 196 11.27 -8.69 1.73
CA VAL A 196 9.85 -8.39 1.98
C VAL A 196 8.96 -9.45 1.34
N ILE A 197 9.25 -9.87 0.10
CA ILE A 197 8.52 -10.96 -0.56
C ILE A 197 8.69 -12.25 0.24
N GLY A 198 9.91 -12.62 0.61
CA GLY A 198 10.21 -13.80 1.41
C GLY A 198 9.50 -13.78 2.77
N LEU A 199 9.45 -12.61 3.43
CA LEU A 199 8.69 -12.41 4.66
C LEU A 199 7.20 -12.70 4.44
N VAL A 200 6.58 -12.13 3.41
CA VAL A 200 5.17 -12.39 3.10
C VAL A 200 4.94 -13.87 2.79
N LEU A 201 5.79 -14.50 1.98
CA LEU A 201 5.68 -15.93 1.65
C LEU A 201 5.80 -16.83 2.89
N TYR A 202 6.77 -16.55 3.75
CA TYR A 202 7.00 -17.29 4.98
C TYR A 202 5.85 -17.09 5.98
N GLU A 203 5.43 -15.84 6.17
CA GLU A 203 4.38 -15.47 7.13
C GLU A 203 2.98 -15.88 6.70
N THR A 204 2.83 -16.26 5.45
CA THR A 204 1.58 -16.78 4.91
C THR A 204 1.67 -18.26 4.57
N SER A 205 2.76 -18.97 4.85
CA SER A 205 2.90 -20.40 4.48
C SER A 205 1.84 -21.37 5.04
N ARG A 206 1.03 -20.99 6.05
CA ARG A 206 -0.01 -21.84 6.64
C ARG A 206 -1.38 -21.57 6.01
N LEU A 207 -2.22 -22.62 5.93
CA LEU A 207 -3.58 -22.58 5.37
C LEU A 207 -4.61 -21.88 6.29
N SER A 208 -4.23 -20.78 6.95
CA SER A 208 -5.18 -19.95 7.67
C SER A 208 -5.82 -18.94 6.71
N ARG A 209 -7.05 -18.50 6.99
CA ARG A 209 -7.69 -17.38 6.29
C ARG A 209 -8.14 -16.32 7.29
N SER A 210 -7.21 -15.85 8.11
CA SER A 210 -7.48 -14.84 9.14
C SER A 210 -7.75 -13.43 8.61
N GLY A 211 -7.45 -13.18 7.33
CA GLY A 211 -7.53 -11.86 6.71
C GLY A 211 -6.25 -11.04 6.85
N LEU A 212 -5.44 -11.28 7.89
CA LEU A 212 -4.20 -10.56 8.11
C LEU A 212 -3.13 -10.87 7.07
N GLU A 213 -3.08 -12.10 6.58
CA GLU A 213 -2.10 -12.54 5.59
C GLU A 213 -2.26 -11.77 4.28
N PHE A 214 -3.51 -11.61 3.84
CA PHE A 214 -3.85 -10.81 2.67
C PHE A 214 -3.59 -9.32 2.93
N ALA A 215 -3.89 -8.82 4.14
CA ALA A 215 -3.57 -7.44 4.52
C ALA A 215 -2.06 -7.16 4.58
N LEU A 216 -1.26 -8.12 5.06
CA LEU A 216 0.20 -8.09 5.05
C LEU A 216 0.71 -8.03 3.60
N ALA A 217 0.14 -8.85 2.72
CA ALA A 217 0.49 -8.82 1.30
C ALA A 217 0.14 -7.46 0.65
N ILE A 218 -1.03 -6.87 0.94
CA ILE A 218 -1.38 -5.52 0.49
C ILE A 218 -0.41 -4.47 1.04
N ALA A 219 -0.06 -4.53 2.33
CA ALA A 219 0.84 -3.58 2.96
C ALA A 219 2.28 -3.67 2.42
N ALA A 220 2.67 -4.82 1.85
CA ALA A 220 3.95 -5.00 1.18
C ALA A 220 3.97 -4.37 -0.23
N LEU A 221 2.84 -4.27 -0.93
CA LEU A 221 2.76 -3.79 -2.32
C LEU A 221 3.43 -2.41 -2.52
N PRO A 222 3.21 -1.39 -1.66
CA PRO A 222 3.86 -0.09 -1.82
C PRO A 222 5.38 -0.12 -1.65
N LEU A 223 5.91 -1.08 -0.89
CA LEU A 223 7.36 -1.21 -0.66
C LEU A 223 8.05 -1.90 -1.83
N ILE A 224 7.42 -2.93 -2.41
CA ILE A 224 8.00 -3.74 -3.49
C ILE A 224 7.80 -3.17 -4.89
N SER A 225 6.84 -2.26 -5.07
CA SER A 225 6.65 -1.54 -6.34
C SER A 225 7.89 -0.68 -6.63
N SER A 226 8.32 -0.57 -7.89
CA SER A 226 9.42 0.33 -8.28
C SER A 226 9.08 1.81 -8.09
N VAL A 227 7.78 2.15 -8.15
CA VAL A 227 7.26 3.50 -7.99
C VAL A 227 6.00 3.48 -7.13
N THR A 228 6.05 4.21 -6.01
CA THR A 228 4.95 4.39 -5.06
C THR A 228 4.85 5.87 -4.69
N TRP A 229 4.13 6.65 -5.49
CA TRP A 229 3.65 8.00 -5.09
C TRP A 229 2.83 7.95 -3.81
N SER A 230 2.81 9.05 -3.05
CA SER A 230 2.07 9.19 -1.79
C SER A 230 0.59 8.75 -1.88
N PHE A 231 -0.12 9.12 -2.96
CA PHE A 231 -1.52 8.74 -3.17
C PHE A 231 -1.78 7.23 -3.35
N HIS A 232 -0.76 6.40 -3.61
CA HIS A 232 -0.94 4.94 -3.65
C HIS A 232 -1.17 4.35 -2.26
N LEU A 233 -0.71 5.04 -1.21
CA LEU A 233 -0.77 4.55 0.16
C LEU A 233 -2.20 4.55 0.73
N VAL A 234 -3.19 5.07 -0.03
CA VAL A 234 -4.63 4.87 0.23
C VAL A 234 -5.00 3.39 0.40
N LEU A 235 -4.27 2.48 -0.25
CA LEU A 235 -4.45 1.04 -0.09
C LEU A 235 -4.20 0.55 1.34
N LEU A 236 -3.41 1.29 2.13
CA LEU A 236 -3.13 0.96 3.53
C LEU A 236 -4.35 1.18 4.44
N ILE A 237 -5.43 1.80 3.97
CA ILE A 237 -6.66 1.94 4.76
C ILE A 237 -7.19 0.57 5.21
N LEU A 238 -7.12 -0.46 4.36
CA LEU A 238 -7.51 -1.81 4.74
C LEU A 238 -6.68 -2.36 5.92
N PRO A 239 -5.34 -2.49 5.82
CA PRO A 239 -4.53 -2.97 6.94
C PRO A 239 -4.61 -2.07 8.18
N ILE A 240 -4.65 -0.74 8.02
CA ILE A 240 -4.79 0.19 9.15
C ILE A 240 -6.10 -0.07 9.91
N THR A 241 -7.21 -0.28 9.20
CA THR A 241 -8.50 -0.59 9.83
C THR A 241 -8.45 -1.89 10.64
N LEU A 242 -7.80 -2.93 10.11
CA LEU A 242 -7.63 -4.20 10.83
C LEU A 242 -6.71 -4.06 12.06
N LEU A 243 -5.67 -3.22 11.97
CA LEU A 243 -4.77 -2.93 13.09
C LEU A 243 -5.47 -2.12 14.19
N ILE A 244 -6.31 -1.14 13.83
CA ILE A 244 -7.12 -0.37 14.79
C ILE A 244 -8.08 -1.30 15.55
N ARG A 245 -8.78 -2.20 14.83
CA ARG A 245 -9.62 -3.22 15.46
C ARG A 245 -8.84 -4.00 16.52
N ARG A 246 -7.68 -4.54 16.14
CA ARG A 246 -6.86 -5.33 17.07
C ARG A 246 -6.28 -4.52 18.23
N LEU A 247 -5.89 -3.28 17.98
CA LEU A 247 -5.40 -2.38 19.02
C LEU A 247 -6.47 -2.17 20.09
N LEU A 248 -7.70 -1.85 19.67
CA LEU A 248 -8.80 -1.52 20.57
C LEU A 248 -9.48 -2.75 21.17
N SER A 249 -9.38 -3.92 20.54
CA SER A 249 -9.75 -5.21 21.11
C SER A 249 -8.73 -5.74 22.13
N GLY A 250 -7.55 -5.12 22.26
CA GLY A 250 -6.51 -5.57 23.18
C GLY A 250 -5.64 -6.72 22.64
N ASP A 251 -5.75 -7.04 21.35
CA ASP A 251 -5.01 -8.13 20.69
C ASP A 251 -3.57 -7.75 20.31
N LEU A 252 -3.20 -6.47 20.44
CA LEU A 252 -1.86 -5.96 20.19
C LEU A 252 -1.12 -5.64 21.48
N SER A 253 0.21 -5.79 21.44
CA SER A 253 1.06 -5.33 22.55
C SER A 253 1.03 -3.80 22.69
N ARG A 254 1.29 -3.29 23.90
CA ARG A 254 1.45 -1.85 24.15
C ARG A 254 2.53 -1.23 23.24
N THR A 255 3.61 -1.97 23.00
CA THR A 255 4.69 -1.54 22.10
C THR A 255 4.19 -1.42 20.66
N ALA A 256 3.44 -2.40 20.16
CA ALA A 256 2.82 -2.31 18.83
C ALA A 256 1.86 -1.11 18.74
N GLY A 257 1.06 -0.85 19.79
CA GLY A 257 0.21 0.34 19.85
C GLY A 257 0.97 1.65 19.74
N ARG A 258 2.12 1.79 20.43
CA ARG A 258 3.00 2.98 20.30
C ARG A 258 3.54 3.13 18.88
N TRP A 259 3.95 2.04 18.25
CA TRP A 259 4.39 2.06 16.86
C TRP A 259 3.27 2.45 15.90
N LEU A 260 2.02 2.04 16.14
CA LEU A 260 0.88 2.50 15.33
C LEU A 260 0.65 4.02 15.44
N VAL A 261 0.88 4.61 16.62
CA VAL A 261 0.87 6.08 16.76
C VAL A 261 1.98 6.72 15.95
N VAL A 262 3.19 6.16 15.97
CA VAL A 262 4.30 6.62 15.12
C VAL A 262 3.93 6.52 13.64
N ALA A 263 3.34 5.41 13.19
CA ALA A 263 2.87 5.26 11.83
C ALA A 263 1.82 6.32 11.46
N TRP A 264 0.85 6.58 12.34
CA TRP A 264 -0.14 7.64 12.13
C TRP A 264 0.53 9.02 12.00
N LEU A 265 1.48 9.37 12.86
CA LEU A 265 2.25 10.62 12.77
C LEU A 265 3.05 10.70 11.46
N CYS A 266 3.63 9.59 11.01
CA CYS A 266 4.34 9.46 9.73
C CYS A 266 3.44 9.69 8.50
N PHE A 267 2.13 9.42 8.59
CA PHE A 267 1.18 9.67 7.49
C PHE A 267 0.41 10.99 7.62
N SER A 268 0.52 11.67 8.77
CA SER A 268 -0.23 12.90 9.06
C SER A 268 0.70 14.10 9.22
N VAL A 269 1.39 14.19 10.35
CA VAL A 269 2.23 15.33 10.71
C VAL A 269 3.53 15.36 9.91
N GLY A 270 4.17 14.21 9.71
CA GLY A 270 5.45 14.10 9.00
C GLY A 270 5.44 14.75 7.61
N PRO A 271 4.48 14.41 6.73
CA PRO A 271 4.37 15.01 5.39
C PRO A 271 4.06 16.50 5.44
N ALA A 272 3.20 16.94 6.37
CA ALA A 272 2.89 18.36 6.54
C ALA A 272 4.17 19.17 6.82
N ILE A 273 5.00 18.70 7.76
CA ILE A 273 6.28 19.32 8.07
C ILE A 273 7.24 19.19 6.88
N HIS A 274 7.29 18.03 6.22
CA HIS A 274 8.15 17.84 5.04
C HIS A 274 7.84 18.85 3.93
N TYR A 275 6.57 19.02 3.55
CA TYR A 275 6.19 20.00 2.54
C TYR A 275 6.48 21.44 2.98
N LEU A 276 6.29 21.75 4.27
CA LEU A 276 6.67 23.05 4.82
C LEU A 276 8.18 23.28 4.70
N LEU A 277 9.01 22.27 4.96
CA LEU A 277 10.47 22.35 4.83
C LEU A 277 10.95 22.45 3.38
N ILE A 278 10.15 21.98 2.40
CA ILE A 278 10.44 22.22 0.98
C ILE A 278 10.25 23.70 0.64
N VAL A 279 9.17 24.31 1.13
CA VAL A 279 8.85 25.73 0.85
C VAL A 279 9.73 26.68 1.67
N HIS A 280 9.99 26.31 2.92
CA HIS A 280 10.76 27.07 3.91
C HIS A 280 11.91 26.21 4.44
N PRO A 281 12.98 26.05 3.66
CA PRO A 281 14.13 25.23 4.07
C PRO A 281 14.79 25.82 5.31
N LEU A 282 15.23 24.94 6.21
CA LEU A 282 15.97 25.35 7.40
C LEU A 282 17.26 26.05 7.01
N ALA A 283 17.64 27.06 7.78
CA ALA A 283 18.92 27.72 7.62
C ALA A 283 20.06 26.70 7.78
N ARG A 284 21.07 26.80 6.90
CA ARG A 284 22.29 26.00 7.06
C ARG A 284 23.02 26.46 8.31
N LEU A 285 23.50 25.49 9.08
CA LEU A 285 24.27 25.75 10.29
C LEU A 285 25.77 25.52 10.00
N PRO A 286 26.68 26.21 10.68
CA PRO A 286 28.11 26.00 10.46
C PRO A 286 28.59 24.65 11.02
N GLY A 287 29.47 23.98 10.27
CA GLY A 287 30.14 22.75 10.71
C GLY A 287 29.19 21.57 10.92
N LEU A 288 29.45 20.77 11.96
CA LEU A 288 28.66 19.56 12.27
C LEU A 288 27.21 19.86 12.66
N ALA A 289 26.89 21.10 13.03
CA ALA A 289 25.52 21.48 13.36
C ALA A 289 24.58 21.38 12.14
N ASP A 290 25.09 21.45 10.91
CA ASP A 290 24.29 21.30 9.68
C ASP A 290 23.69 19.89 9.53
N LEU A 291 24.25 18.90 10.24
CA LEU A 291 23.70 17.55 10.29
C LEU A 291 22.29 17.52 10.87
N ILE A 292 21.92 18.45 11.75
CA ILE A 292 20.60 18.51 12.38
C ILE A 292 19.51 18.86 11.35
N PRO A 293 19.54 20.04 10.68
CA PRO A 293 18.53 20.39 9.68
C PRO A 293 18.53 19.41 8.49
N PHE A 294 19.71 18.91 8.10
CA PHE A 294 19.84 17.89 7.06
C PHE A 294 19.12 16.59 7.44
N THR A 295 19.44 16.03 8.61
CA THR A 295 18.86 14.76 9.07
C THR A 295 17.36 14.90 9.30
N LEU A 296 16.92 16.01 9.89
CA LEU A 296 15.50 16.27 10.12
C LEU A 296 14.71 16.29 8.81
N THR A 297 15.19 17.06 7.82
CA THR A 297 14.56 17.13 6.49
C THR A 297 14.55 15.77 5.81
N ARG A 298 15.63 15.00 5.94
CA ARG A 298 15.76 13.65 5.38
C ARG A 298 14.75 12.69 6.00
N VAL A 299 14.69 12.60 7.32
CA VAL A 299 13.77 11.70 8.04
C VAL A 299 12.31 12.04 7.73
N LEU A 300 11.97 13.32 7.69
CA LEU A 300 10.62 13.77 7.35
C LEU A 300 10.26 13.48 5.88
N GLY A 301 11.22 13.55 4.96
CA GLY A 301 11.02 13.16 3.56
C GLY A 301 10.78 11.66 3.35
N GLU A 302 11.21 10.82 4.29
CA GLU A 302 10.95 9.38 4.31
C GLU A 302 9.77 8.99 5.22
N SER A 303 8.99 9.96 5.70
CA SER A 303 7.93 9.72 6.69
C SER A 303 6.91 8.67 6.22
N TYR A 304 6.44 8.75 4.98
CA TYR A 304 5.54 7.76 4.39
C TYR A 304 6.15 6.35 4.31
N PHE A 305 7.42 6.25 3.89
CA PHE A 305 8.15 4.98 3.86
C PHE A 305 8.26 4.37 5.27
N ILE A 306 8.68 5.16 6.26
CA ILE A 306 8.78 4.74 7.66
C ILE A 306 7.42 4.27 8.18
N GLY A 307 6.36 5.05 7.97
CA GLY A 307 5.00 4.67 8.35
C GLY A 307 4.56 3.35 7.72
N THR A 308 4.89 3.13 6.45
CA THR A 308 4.56 1.88 5.73
C THR A 308 5.31 0.67 6.31
N VAL A 309 6.60 0.82 6.61
CA VAL A 309 7.39 -0.23 7.28
C VAL A 309 6.82 -0.56 8.66
N VAL A 310 6.40 0.46 9.42
CA VAL A 310 5.77 0.25 10.74
C VAL A 310 4.43 -0.47 10.64
N ILE A 311 3.59 -0.15 9.64
CA ILE A 311 2.35 -0.89 9.37
C ILE A 311 2.65 -2.35 9.01
N LEU A 312 3.61 -2.60 8.12
CA LEU A 312 4.01 -3.95 7.75
C LEU A 312 4.52 -4.74 8.97
N GLY A 313 5.40 -4.15 9.78
CA GLY A 313 5.93 -4.76 11.00
C GLY A 313 4.86 -5.04 12.05
N SER A 314 3.87 -4.16 12.18
CA SER A 314 2.74 -4.35 13.10
C SER A 314 1.82 -5.47 12.64
N LEU A 315 1.57 -5.59 11.33
CA LEU A 315 0.83 -6.73 10.77
C LEU A 315 1.60 -8.03 10.97
N TRP A 316 2.92 -8.01 10.80
CA TRP A 316 3.77 -9.17 11.01
C TRP A 316 3.75 -9.66 12.46
N ASP A 317 3.84 -8.77 13.44
CA ASP A 317 3.67 -9.14 14.87
C ASP A 317 2.27 -9.71 15.11
N ALA A 318 1.23 -9.09 14.55
CA ALA A 318 -0.15 -9.55 14.68
C ALA A 318 -0.38 -10.94 14.06
N THR A 319 0.19 -11.22 12.88
CA THR A 319 0.09 -12.55 12.25
C THR A 319 0.80 -13.61 13.10
N ARG A 320 1.99 -13.29 13.62
CA ARG A 320 2.74 -14.22 14.49
C ARG A 320 2.04 -14.51 15.81
N ARG A 321 1.48 -13.50 16.46
CA ARG A 321 0.70 -13.70 17.71
C ARG A 321 -0.50 -14.59 17.48
N GLN A 322 -1.28 -14.32 16.42
CA GLN A 322 -2.43 -15.15 16.08
C GLN A 322 -2.02 -16.61 15.84
N ARG A 323 -0.91 -16.83 15.14
CA ARG A 323 -0.36 -18.18 14.91
C ARG A 323 0.02 -18.90 16.20
N ARG A 324 0.67 -18.20 17.14
CA ARG A 324 1.02 -18.79 18.45
C ARG A 324 -0.23 -19.19 19.24
N ILE A 325 -1.25 -18.32 19.28
CA ILE A 325 -2.52 -18.62 19.97
C ILE A 325 -3.20 -19.85 19.37
N GLN A 326 -3.25 -19.95 18.03
CA GLN A 326 -3.82 -21.12 17.35
C GLN A 326 -3.05 -22.41 17.68
N GLN A 327 -1.70 -22.36 17.65
CA GLN A 327 -0.87 -23.51 18.02
C GLN A 327 -1.11 -23.98 19.46
N THR A 328 -1.22 -23.05 20.41
CA THR A 328 -1.49 -23.41 21.81
C THR A 328 -2.87 -24.04 21.96
N ALA A 329 -3.88 -23.52 21.27
CA ALA A 329 -5.23 -24.08 21.28
C ALA A 329 -5.27 -25.51 20.70
N ASP A 330 -4.57 -25.75 19.58
CA ASP A 330 -4.49 -27.08 18.95
C ASP A 330 -3.81 -28.10 19.88
N VAL A 331 -2.75 -27.69 20.61
CA VAL A 331 -2.07 -28.56 21.58
C VAL A 331 -2.97 -28.88 22.77
N THR A 332 -3.72 -27.90 23.30
CA THR A 332 -4.65 -28.14 24.41
C THR A 332 -5.85 -29.01 24.04
N LEU A 333 -6.25 -29.04 22.76
CA LEU A 333 -7.32 -29.92 22.27
C LEU A 333 -6.83 -31.34 21.98
N ALA A 334 -5.53 -31.51 21.78
CA ALA A 334 -4.90 -32.81 21.51
C ALA A 334 -4.41 -33.54 22.78
N ALA A 335 -4.34 -32.85 23.91
CA ALA A 335 -3.98 -33.38 25.23
C ALA A 335 -5.24 -33.75 26.03
#